data_AF-A0A533VJT4-F1
#
_entry.id   AF-A0A533VJT4-F1
#
_cell.length_a   1.000
_cell.length_b   1.000
_cell.length_c   1.000
_cell.angle_alpha   90.00
_cell.angle_beta   90.00
_cell.angle_gamma   90.00
#
_symmetry.space_group_name_H-M   'P 1'
#
loop_
_entity.id
_entity.type
_entity.pdbx_description
1 polymer ?
#
loop_
_entity_poly.entity_id
_entity_poly.type
_entity_poly.pdbx_seq_one_letter_code
_entity_poly.pdbx_strand_id
1 'polypeptide(L)'
;QRLNKFMHLLTRTAEAYNIAAIATNQVQSSPDTFFGDPTRPIGGNVVAHSSTYRVYFKKSGKKRIARMVDSPHHPEQEVLFTVTEAGIADPEEETKRKKKDESG
;
A
#
# COMPACT_ATOMS: atom_id res chain seq x y z
N GLN A 1 9.25 -21.07 6.96
CA GLN A 1 8.62 -21.83 5.83
C GLN A 1 7.09 -21.74 5.77
N ARG A 2 6.33 -21.69 6.88
CA ARG A 2 4.86 -21.63 6.82
C ARG A 2 4.31 -20.43 6.05
N LEU A 3 4.89 -19.24 6.26
CA LEU A 3 4.49 -18.01 5.56
C LEU A 3 4.63 -18.13 4.03
N ASN A 4 5.74 -18.70 3.55
CA ASN A 4 5.95 -18.90 2.12
C ASN A 4 4.87 -19.81 1.51
N LYS A 5 4.58 -20.95 2.17
CA LYS A 5 3.50 -21.85 1.74
C LYS A 5 2.14 -21.14 1.69
N PHE A 6 1.86 -20.29 2.67
CA PHE A 6 0.61 -19.51 2.71
C PHE A 6 0.53 -18.48 1.58
N MET A 7 1.61 -17.74 1.31
CA MET A 7 1.64 -16.78 0.20
C MET A 7 1.41 -17.48 -1.14
N HIS A 8 2.07 -18.62 -1.39
CA HIS A 8 1.81 -19.40 -2.61
C HIS A 8 0.37 -19.91 -2.71
N LEU A 9 -0.26 -20.28 -1.59
CA LEU A 9 -1.66 -20.67 -1.58
C LEU A 9 -2.57 -19.49 -1.99
N LEU A 10 -2.30 -18.28 -1.47
CA LEU A 10 -3.04 -17.07 -1.84
C LEU A 10 -2.89 -16.77 -3.33
N THR A 11 -1.67 -16.80 -3.87
CA THR A 11 -1.41 -16.55 -5.29
C THR A 11 -2.14 -17.55 -6.17
N ARG A 12 -2.01 -18.86 -5.89
CA ARG A 12 -2.70 -19.91 -6.66
C ARG A 12 -4.22 -19.78 -6.61
N THR A 13 -4.76 -19.39 -5.46
CA THR A 13 -6.21 -19.19 -5.32
C THR A 13 -6.68 -17.97 -6.12
N ALA A 14 -5.92 -16.87 -6.05
CA ALA A 14 -6.19 -15.66 -6.84
C ALA A 14 -6.20 -15.94 -8.34
N GLU A 15 -5.19 -16.67 -8.83
CA GLU A 15 -5.07 -17.05 -10.24
C GLU A 15 -6.16 -18.04 -10.68
N ALA A 16 -6.47 -19.06 -9.88
CA ALA A 16 -7.44 -20.09 -10.23
C ALA A 16 -8.86 -19.56 -10.34
N TYR A 17 -9.23 -18.58 -9.50
CA TYR A 17 -10.59 -18.02 -9.46
C TYR A 17 -10.68 -16.62 -10.06
N ASN A 18 -9.58 -16.07 -10.58
CA ASN A 18 -9.49 -14.70 -11.09
C ASN A 18 -10.00 -13.66 -10.08
N ILE A 19 -9.53 -13.76 -8.83
CA ILE A 19 -9.90 -12.86 -7.72
C ILE A 19 -8.67 -12.08 -7.22
N ALA A 20 -8.92 -10.93 -6.59
CA ALA A 20 -7.86 -10.18 -5.91
C ALA A 20 -7.60 -10.74 -4.50
N ALA A 21 -6.36 -11.13 -4.21
CA ALA A 21 -5.92 -11.45 -2.85
C ALA A 21 -5.23 -10.23 -2.22
N ILE A 22 -5.80 -9.70 -1.15
CA ILE A 22 -5.27 -8.54 -0.42
C ILE A 22 -4.87 -8.98 0.99
N ALA A 23 -3.65 -8.63 1.39
CA ALA A 23 -3.15 -8.91 2.74
C ALA A 23 -2.59 -7.64 3.37
N THR A 24 -2.86 -7.46 4.66
CA THR A 24 -2.24 -6.39 5.47
C THR A 24 -0.99 -6.92 6.15
N ASN A 25 0.06 -6.10 6.16
CA ASN A 25 1.28 -6.42 6.89
C ASN A 25 1.54 -5.36 7.98
N GLN A 26 1.97 -5.83 9.14
CA GLN A 26 2.39 -4.97 10.24
C GLN A 26 3.82 -4.46 9.98
N VAL A 27 4.13 -3.31 10.55
CA VAL A 27 5.48 -2.71 10.50
C VAL A 27 6.08 -2.65 11.90
N GLN A 28 7.41 -2.70 11.96
CA GLN A 28 8.17 -2.53 13.19
C GLN A 28 9.09 -1.32 13.08
N SER A 29 9.26 -0.59 14.18
CA SER A 29 10.25 0.47 14.29
C SER A 29 11.66 -0.12 14.27
N SER A 30 12.50 0.40 13.38
CA SER A 30 13.93 0.11 13.30
C SER A 30 14.70 1.29 13.91
N PRO A 31 15.21 1.15 15.14
CA PRO A 31 15.89 2.23 15.86
C PRO A 31 17.21 2.65 15.20
N ASP A 32 17.77 1.82 14.33
CA ASP A 32 19.04 2.08 13.63
C ASP A 32 18.92 3.13 12.49
N THR A 33 17.69 3.57 12.18
CA THR A 33 17.43 4.52 11.09
C THR A 33 17.45 5.94 11.65
N PHE A 34 18.61 6.60 11.59
CA PHE A 34 18.78 7.99 12.06
C PHE A 34 18.20 9.05 11.10
N PHE A 35 17.99 8.70 9.83
CA PHE A 35 17.38 9.56 8.81
C PHE A 35 16.38 8.77 7.96
N GLY A 36 15.20 9.35 7.70
CA GLY A 36 14.15 8.73 6.89
C GLY A 36 13.05 8.07 7.73
N ASP A 37 12.21 7.26 7.08
CA ASP A 37 11.12 6.56 7.76
C ASP A 37 11.68 5.40 8.60
N PRO A 38 11.51 5.40 9.94
CA PRO A 38 12.09 4.38 10.79
C PRO A 38 11.30 3.07 10.76
N THR A 39 10.24 2.95 9.96
CA THR A 39 9.43 1.73 9.92
C THR A 39 9.89 0.75 8.84
N ARG A 40 9.94 -0.54 9.20
CA ARG A 40 10.25 -1.64 8.26
C ARG A 40 9.11 -2.66 8.24
N PRO A 41 8.77 -3.23 7.06
CA PRO A 41 7.76 -4.27 6.96
C PRO A 41 8.23 -5.56 7.64
N ILE A 42 7.33 -6.20 8.38
CA ILE A 42 7.60 -7.49 9.02
C ILE A 42 7.49 -8.63 7.99
N GLY A 43 8.20 -9.75 8.17
CA GLY A 43 8.12 -10.92 7.29
C GLY A 43 9.23 -11.03 6.23
N GLY A 44 10.14 -10.05 6.17
CA GLY A 44 11.39 -10.11 5.42
C GLY A 44 11.22 -10.39 3.92
N ASN A 45 12.23 -11.01 3.32
CA ASN A 45 12.29 -11.24 1.86
C ASN A 45 11.15 -12.11 1.32
N VAL A 46 10.55 -12.96 2.16
CA VAL A 46 9.46 -13.86 1.71
C VAL A 46 8.24 -13.05 1.29
N VAL A 47 7.79 -12.11 2.11
CA VAL A 47 6.65 -11.25 1.77
C VAL A 47 7.02 -10.30 0.62
N ALA A 48 8.25 -9.79 0.63
CA ALA A 48 8.72 -8.88 -0.42
C ALA A 48 8.72 -9.53 -1.81
N HIS A 49 9.17 -10.78 -1.92
CA HIS A 49 9.30 -11.46 -3.21
C HIS A 49 8.01 -12.11 -3.71
N SER A 50 7.11 -12.51 -2.81
CA SER A 50 5.85 -13.20 -3.18
C SER A 50 4.69 -12.26 -3.45
N SER A 51 4.81 -10.97 -3.11
CA SER A 51 3.77 -9.97 -3.35
C SER A 51 3.95 -9.32 -4.72
N THR A 52 2.91 -9.30 -5.55
CA THR A 52 2.94 -8.64 -6.87
C THR A 52 2.89 -7.11 -6.77
N TYR A 53 2.16 -6.59 -5.79
CA TYR A 53 2.05 -5.16 -5.52
C TYR A 53 2.27 -4.92 -4.04
N ARG A 54 3.04 -3.88 -3.70
CA ARG A 54 3.23 -3.46 -2.31
C ARG A 54 2.92 -1.99 -2.17
N VAL A 55 1.96 -1.71 -1.30
CA VAL A 55 1.55 -0.35 -0.95
C VAL A 55 1.90 -0.10 0.50
N TYR A 56 2.68 0.95 0.74
CA TYR A 56 3.07 1.40 2.06
C TYR A 56 2.16 2.54 2.50
N PHE A 57 1.51 2.40 3.66
CA PHE A 57 0.60 3.39 4.20
C PHE A 57 1.24 4.19 5.33
N LYS A 58 1.16 5.52 5.24
CA LYS A 58 1.67 6.44 6.26
C LYS A 58 0.58 7.40 6.73
N LYS A 59 0.56 7.67 8.04
CA LYS A 59 -0.31 8.69 8.63
C LYS A 59 0.34 10.06 8.54
N SER A 60 -0.41 11.04 8.03
CA SER A 60 0.00 12.45 7.99
C SER A 60 -1.13 13.33 8.54
N GLY A 61 -1.16 13.49 9.87
CA GLY A 61 -2.26 14.15 10.57
C GLY A 61 -3.62 13.49 10.31
N LYS A 62 -4.55 14.26 9.71
CA LYS A 62 -5.88 13.76 9.28
C LYS A 62 -5.84 13.02 7.93
N LYS A 63 -4.87 13.34 7.07
CA LYS A 63 -4.67 12.67 5.78
C LYS A 63 -3.91 11.34 5.98
N ARG A 64 -3.94 10.51 4.95
CA ARG A 64 -3.18 9.27 4.81
C ARG A 64 -2.46 9.33 3.48
N ILE A 65 -1.28 8.74 3.44
CA ILE A 65 -0.47 8.61 2.23
C ILE A 65 -0.40 7.13 1.92
N ALA A 66 -0.70 6.75 0.68
CA ALA A 66 -0.41 5.44 0.13
C ALA A 66 0.72 5.59 -0.87
N ARG A 67 1.81 4.85 -0.69
CA ARG A 67 2.94 4.84 -1.61
C ARG A 67 3.06 3.48 -2.28
N MET A 68 3.05 3.45 -3.61
CA MET A 68 3.45 2.24 -4.35
C MET A 68 4.94 2.04 -4.16
N VAL A 69 5.35 1.00 -3.43
CA VAL A 69 6.79 0.71 -3.17
C VAL A 69 7.31 -0.43 -4.02
N ASP A 70 6.42 -1.21 -4.64
CA ASP A 70 6.79 -2.30 -5.54
C ASP A 70 5.64 -2.62 -6.48
N SER A 71 5.93 -2.67 -7.77
CA SER A 71 4.98 -3.05 -8.81
C SER A 71 5.73 -3.47 -10.09
N PRO A 72 5.24 -4.47 -10.82
CA PRO A 72 5.77 -4.80 -12.15
C PRO A 72 5.44 -3.75 -13.23
N HIS A 73 4.43 -2.89 -13.04
CA HIS A 73 3.91 -2.01 -14.09
C HIS A 73 3.75 -0.54 -13.69
N HIS A 74 3.85 -0.20 -12.41
CA HIS A 74 3.59 1.14 -11.91
C HIS A 74 4.85 1.76 -11.31
N PRO A 75 5.11 3.05 -11.57
CA PRO A 75 6.21 3.74 -10.91
C PRO A 75 5.94 3.90 -9.41
N GLU A 76 7.00 4.16 -8.65
CA GLU A 76 6.86 4.60 -7.26
C GLU A 76 6.17 5.97 -7.23
N GLN A 77 4.97 5.99 -6.64
CA GLN A 77 4.15 7.19 -6.55
C GLN A 77 3.40 7.21 -5.21
N GLU A 78 3.24 8.42 -4.67
CA GLU A 78 2.42 8.68 -3.49
C GLU A 78 1.06 9.27 -3.89
N VAL A 79 0.01 8.80 -3.22
CA VAL A 79 -1.33 9.37 -3.31
C VAL A 79 -1.85 9.69 -1.91
N LEU A 80 -2.55 10.82 -1.80
CA LEU A 80 -3.17 11.27 -0.56
C LEU A 80 -4.62 10.82 -0.53
N PHE A 81 -5.06 10.30 0.62
CA PHE A 81 -6.46 9.98 0.86
C PHE A 81 -6.85 10.33 2.30
N THR A 82 -8.14 10.31 2.57
CA THR A 82 -8.69 10.50 3.91
C THR A 82 -9.52 9.29 4.31
N VAL A 83 -9.66 9.09 5.62
CA VAL A 83 -10.54 8.05 6.18
C VAL A 83 -11.62 8.76 6.97
N THR A 84 -12.85 8.55 6.54
CA THR A 84 -14.09 9.11 7.09
C THR A 84 -14.95 7.99 7.68
N GLU A 85 -16.07 8.34 8.31
CA GLU A 85 -17.05 7.35 8.79
C GLU A 85 -17.63 6.51 7.64
N ALA A 86 -17.69 7.06 6.42
CA ALA A 86 -18.12 6.36 5.22
C ALA A 86 -17.01 5.52 4.56
N GLY A 87 -15.78 5.53 5.10
CA GLY A 87 -14.63 4.81 4.54
C GLY A 87 -13.60 5.73 3.89
N ILE A 88 -12.96 5.25 2.82
CA ILE A 88 -11.88 5.96 2.10
C ILE A 88 -12.49 7.05 1.21
N ALA A 89 -11.94 8.27 1.29
CA ALA A 89 -12.38 9.40 0.47
C ALA A 89 -11.20 10.24 -0.04
N ASP A 90 -11.40 10.88 -1.19
CA ASP A 90 -10.45 11.85 -1.75
C ASP A 90 -10.34 13.08 -0.82
N PRO A 91 -9.14 13.68 -0.67
CA PRO A 91 -8.99 14.90 0.10
C PRO A 91 -9.71 16.07 -0.58
N GLU A 92 -10.33 16.95 0.22
CA GLU A 92 -11.12 18.10 -0.26
C GLU A 92 -10.36 19.08 -1.19
N GLU A 93 -9.02 19.05 -1.18
CA GLU A 93 -8.16 19.89 -2.02
C GLU A 93 -7.94 19.32 -3.43
N GLU A 94 -7.99 17.99 -3.61
CA GLU A 94 -7.81 17.35 -4.92
C GLU A 94 -9.10 17.33 -5.75
N THR A 95 -10.26 17.27 -5.10
CA THR A 95 -11.56 17.42 -5.74
C THR A 95 -11.74 18.79 -6.40
N LYS A 96 -11.08 19.84 -5.90
CA LYS A 96 -11.05 21.17 -6.54
C LYS A 96 -10.14 21.24 -7.76
N ARG A 97 -9.05 20.46 -7.81
CA ARG A 97 -8.15 20.40 -8.98
C ARG A 97 -8.79 19.63 -10.13
N LYS A 98 -9.32 18.42 -9.88
CA LYS A 98 -10.00 17.60 -10.92
C LYS A 98 -11.16 18.35 -11.59
N LYS A 99 -12.01 19.05 -10.82
CA LYS A 99 -13.11 19.87 -11.39
C LYS A 99 -12.61 20.99 -12.31
N LYS A 100 -11.40 21.52 -12.08
CA LYS A 100 -10.82 22.59 -12.88
C LYS A 100 -10.26 22.08 -14.21
N ASP A 101 -9.74 20.85 -14.21
CA ASP A 101 -9.20 20.18 -15.39
C ASP A 101 -10.30 19.60 -16.31
N GLU A 102 -11.47 19.26 -15.78
CA GLU A 102 -12.63 18.77 -16.56
C GLU A 102 -13.53 19.88 -17.14
N SER A 103 -13.31 21.14 -16.74
CA SER A 103 -14.13 22.29 -17.15
C SER A 103 -13.45 23.18 -18.21
N GLY A 104 -12.32 22.76 -18.77
CA GLY A 104 -11.56 23.47 -19.82
C GLY A 104 -11.39 22.62 -21.06
#